data_AF-A6LNW3-F1
#
_entry.id   AF-A6LNW3-F1
#
_cell.length_a   1.000
_cell.length_b   1.000
_cell.length_c   1.000
_cell.angle_alpha   90.00
_cell.angle_beta   90.00
_cell.angle_gamma   90.00
#
_symmetry.space_group_name_H-M   'P 1'
#
loop_
_entity.id
_entity.type
_entity.pdbx_description
1 polymer ?
#
loop_
_entity_poly.entity_id
_entity_poly.type
_entity_poly.pdbx_seq_one_letter_code
_entity_poly.pdbx_strand_id
1 'polypeptide(L)'
;MELLVDSFFSLKEIFDYIVPVIVKNENGFLIVFDRYFDWNLSGLNFLRTENILDITFNVYSINNFELSEFYDFSSENIDIFKIRNFVAKEMLKRKLNDNKKLLKLENSFEKDELIINMDMDFLIEHPEIFTLKHSEKFFDLYVFNELLKITEKFNLNILSSNTLIYKLNLNFDFLLFMDFWNEFVNLNEKILVEISQKSFFENINKIVDLLETIPLSTLKSLLQKKVDVKSLVEEFKVFDELFRRDK
;
A
#
# COMPACT_ATOMS: atom_id res chain seq x y z
N MET A 1 27.77 -1.95 -18.61
CA MET A 1 27.22 -1.76 -17.25
C MET A 1 26.57 -3.06 -16.83
N GLU A 2 26.30 -3.24 -15.55
CA GLU A 2 25.68 -4.46 -15.03
C GLU A 2 24.37 -4.10 -14.32
N LEU A 3 23.33 -4.88 -14.58
CA LEU A 3 22.05 -4.81 -13.90
C LEU A 3 21.95 -5.97 -12.91
N LEU A 4 21.67 -5.64 -11.65
CA LEU A 4 21.50 -6.58 -10.56
C LEU A 4 20.02 -6.62 -10.20
N VAL A 5 19.40 -7.77 -10.42
CA VAL A 5 18.00 -8.06 -10.10
C VAL A 5 17.97 -9.08 -8.98
N ASP A 6 17.17 -8.84 -7.93
CA ASP A 6 17.00 -9.81 -6.87
C ASP A 6 16.55 -11.16 -7.45
N SER A 7 17.31 -12.22 -7.17
CA SER A 7 17.14 -13.56 -7.74
C SER A 7 15.80 -14.21 -7.39
N PHE A 8 15.04 -13.64 -6.45
CA PHE A 8 13.65 -14.02 -6.19
C PHE A 8 12.70 -13.73 -7.36
N PHE A 9 13.07 -12.79 -8.24
CA PHE A 9 12.24 -12.37 -9.37
C PHE A 9 12.87 -12.77 -10.71
N SER A 10 12.01 -13.12 -11.65
CA SER A 10 12.34 -13.13 -13.07
C SER A 10 12.32 -11.71 -13.64
N LEU A 11 12.97 -11.51 -14.80
CA LEU A 11 13.00 -10.21 -15.48
C LEU A 11 11.60 -9.66 -15.83
N LYS A 12 10.59 -10.53 -15.98
CA LYS A 12 9.22 -10.11 -16.23
C LYS A 12 8.55 -9.55 -14.97
N GLU A 13 8.79 -10.20 -13.84
CA GLU A 13 8.17 -9.84 -12.56
C GLU A 13 8.67 -8.51 -12.01
N ILE A 14 9.84 -8.05 -12.47
CA ILE A 14 10.36 -6.71 -12.14
C ILE A 14 9.34 -5.61 -12.48
N PHE A 15 8.67 -5.73 -13.62
CA PHE A 15 7.64 -4.80 -14.05
C PHE A 15 6.34 -4.99 -13.28
N ASP A 16 5.90 -6.24 -13.11
CA ASP A 16 4.62 -6.58 -12.48
C ASP A 16 4.55 -6.11 -11.02
N TYR A 17 5.68 -6.10 -10.29
CA TYR A 17 5.73 -5.73 -8.86
C TYR A 17 6.53 -4.47 -8.56
N ILE A 18 6.93 -3.74 -9.60
CA ILE A 18 7.78 -2.55 -9.50
C ILE A 18 9.00 -2.83 -8.58
N VAL A 19 9.72 -3.92 -8.87
CA VAL A 19 10.90 -4.36 -8.10
C VAL A 19 12.04 -3.37 -8.30
N PRO A 20 12.59 -2.74 -7.25
CA PRO A 20 13.75 -1.88 -7.41
C PRO A 20 14.98 -2.70 -7.81
N VAL A 21 15.85 -2.12 -8.61
CA VAL A 21 17.05 -2.79 -9.15
C VAL A 21 18.31 -1.97 -8.86
N ILE A 22 19.46 -2.63 -8.90
CA ILE A 22 20.76 -1.99 -8.73
C ILE A 22 21.49 -2.01 -10.07
N VAL A 23 22.10 -0.89 -10.43
CA VAL A 23 22.99 -0.78 -11.59
C VAL A 23 24.41 -0.57 -11.09
N LYS A 24 25.34 -1.36 -11.61
CA LYS A 24 26.77 -1.24 -11.35
C LYS A 24 27.48 -0.74 -12.59
N ASN A 25 28.24 0.33 -12.44
CA ASN A 25 29.09 0.91 -13.47
C ASN A 25 30.50 1.19 -12.92
N GLU A 26 31.34 1.85 -13.72
CA GLU A 26 32.72 2.18 -13.33
C GLU A 26 32.79 3.11 -12.10
N ASN A 27 31.74 3.89 -11.85
CA ASN A 27 31.64 4.86 -10.76
C ASN A 27 31.03 4.26 -9.48
N GLY A 28 30.58 3.01 -9.50
CA GLY A 28 30.03 2.31 -8.35
C GLY A 28 28.62 1.77 -8.57
N PHE A 29 27.83 1.77 -7.50
CA PHE A 29 26.45 1.26 -7.49
C PHE A 29 25.44 2.41 -7.50
N LEU A 30 24.36 2.21 -8.24
CA LEU A 30 23.23 3.12 -8.36
C LEU A 30 21.95 2.33 -8.18
N ILE A 31 20.91 2.97 -7.65
CA ILE A 31 19.59 2.37 -7.43
C ILE A 31 18.59 2.94 -8.44
N VAL A 32 17.72 2.08 -8.95
CA VAL A 32 16.58 2.44 -9.80
C VAL A 32 15.32 1.85 -9.18
N PHE A 33 14.29 2.67 -8.93
CA PHE A 33 13.10 2.23 -8.21
C PHE A 33 11.95 1.78 -9.11
N ASP A 34 11.83 2.35 -10.31
CA ASP A 34 10.68 2.16 -11.19
C ASP A 34 11.01 2.40 -12.68
N ARG A 35 11.99 3.26 -13.02
CA ARG A 35 12.30 3.67 -14.41
C ARG A 35 13.02 2.67 -15.31
N TYR A 36 12.88 1.37 -15.06
CA TYR A 36 13.34 0.33 -15.98
C TYR A 36 12.28 -0.05 -17.04
N PHE A 37 11.06 0.52 -17.00
CA PHE A 37 10.01 0.33 -18.05
C PHE A 37 10.50 0.64 -19.46
N ASP A 38 11.42 1.59 -19.59
CA ASP A 38 12.01 1.96 -20.88
C ASP A 38 13.11 0.97 -21.33
N TRP A 39 13.47 0.00 -20.49
CA TRP A 39 14.57 -0.93 -20.78
C TRP A 39 14.04 -2.19 -21.43
N ASN A 40 14.70 -2.60 -22.50
CA ASN A 40 14.45 -3.90 -23.08
C ASN A 40 15.13 -5.00 -22.23
N LEU A 41 14.42 -5.49 -21.21
CA LEU A 41 14.92 -6.56 -20.34
C LEU A 41 14.90 -7.95 -21.01
N SER A 42 14.16 -8.12 -22.12
CA SER A 42 13.92 -9.43 -22.73
C SER A 42 15.12 -10.06 -23.44
N GLY A 43 16.20 -9.30 -23.67
CA GLY A 43 17.41 -9.73 -24.36
C GLY A 43 18.69 -9.66 -23.52
N LEU A 44 18.56 -9.56 -22.19
CA LEU A 44 19.73 -9.40 -21.33
C LEU A 44 20.48 -10.72 -21.13
N ASN A 45 21.81 -10.66 -21.23
CA ASN A 45 22.68 -11.81 -21.02
C ASN A 45 22.98 -11.95 -19.53
N PHE A 46 22.60 -13.08 -18.94
CA PHE A 46 23.02 -13.45 -17.58
C PHE A 46 24.54 -13.64 -17.51
N LEU A 47 25.15 -13.09 -16.47
CA LEU A 47 26.59 -13.15 -16.25
C LEU A 47 26.94 -14.04 -15.06
N ARG A 48 26.34 -13.76 -13.90
CA ARG A 48 26.66 -14.39 -12.62
C ARG A 48 25.59 -14.12 -11.56
N THR A 49 25.78 -14.71 -10.39
CA THR A 49 25.05 -14.37 -9.16
C THR A 49 25.99 -13.62 -8.20
N GLU A 50 25.48 -12.62 -7.48
CA GLU A 50 26.25 -11.79 -6.54
C GLU A 50 25.40 -11.51 -5.28
N ASN A 51 26.02 -11.46 -4.10
CA ASN A 51 25.33 -11.15 -2.85
C ASN A 51 25.65 -9.73 -2.41
N ILE A 52 24.62 -8.91 -2.22
CA ILE A 52 24.72 -7.51 -1.81
C ILE A 52 23.59 -7.23 -0.81
N LEU A 53 23.84 -6.52 0.30
CA LEU A 53 22.81 -6.18 1.30
C LEU A 53 22.01 -7.40 1.81
N ASP A 54 22.67 -8.55 1.98
CA ASP A 54 22.04 -9.84 2.35
C ASP A 54 20.96 -10.33 1.35
N ILE A 55 21.02 -9.85 0.11
CA ILE A 55 20.16 -10.24 -1.00
C ILE A 55 21.02 -10.88 -2.09
N THR A 56 20.55 -12.02 -2.61
CA THR A 56 21.14 -12.70 -3.76
C THR A 56 20.61 -12.09 -5.06
N PHE A 57 21.49 -11.57 -5.91
CA PHE A 57 21.16 -10.94 -7.18
C PHE A 57 21.61 -11.78 -8.37
N ASN A 58 20.76 -11.86 -9.39
CA ASN A 58 21.16 -12.24 -10.75
C ASN A 58 21.72 -11.02 -11.46
N VAL A 59 22.93 -11.15 -12.00
CA VAL A 59 23.65 -10.07 -12.68
C VAL A 59 23.55 -10.25 -14.19
N TYR A 60 23.14 -9.19 -14.87
CA TYR A 60 22.95 -9.16 -16.31
C TYR A 60 23.81 -8.07 -16.96
N SER A 61 24.31 -8.32 -18.16
CA SER A 61 24.99 -7.30 -18.96
C SER A 61 23.97 -6.34 -19.57
N ILE A 62 24.18 -5.04 -19.40
CA ILE A 62 23.37 -3.99 -20.02
C ILE A 62 24.25 -2.97 -20.79
N ASN A 63 23.68 -2.47 -21.88
CA ASN A 63 24.25 -1.33 -22.60
C ASN A 63 24.15 -0.06 -21.75
N ASN A 64 24.95 0.95 -22.09
CA ASN A 64 24.90 2.24 -21.42
C ASN A 64 23.57 2.92 -21.80
N PHE A 65 22.61 2.93 -20.88
CA PHE A 65 21.33 3.60 -21.07
C PHE A 65 21.45 5.03 -20.55
N GLU A 66 21.09 6.02 -21.37
CA GLU A 66 20.88 7.38 -20.91
C GLU A 66 19.61 7.38 -20.05
N LEU A 67 19.78 7.34 -18.73
CA LEU A 67 18.66 7.34 -17.80
C LEU A 67 18.78 8.53 -16.87
N SER A 68 17.69 9.27 -16.77
CA SER A 68 17.65 10.55 -16.07
C SER A 68 17.49 10.42 -14.55
N GLU A 69 17.24 9.21 -14.00
CA GLU A 69 16.94 9.04 -12.57
C GLU A 69 17.60 7.81 -11.97
N PHE A 70 18.91 7.92 -11.76
CA PHE A 70 19.65 7.04 -10.87
C PHE A 70 19.77 7.68 -9.50
N TYR A 71 19.62 6.87 -8.47
CA TYR A 71 19.81 7.29 -7.09
C TYR A 71 21.12 6.74 -6.56
N ASP A 72 21.86 7.56 -5.82
CA ASP A 72 23.10 7.14 -5.18
C ASP A 72 22.86 6.02 -4.16
N PHE A 73 23.87 5.20 -3.93
CA PHE A 73 23.88 4.12 -2.94
C PHE A 73 24.04 4.65 -1.50
N SER A 74 23.21 5.62 -1.10
CA SER A 74 23.17 6.20 0.25
C SER A 74 22.37 5.31 1.22
N SER A 75 22.55 5.51 2.53
CA SER A 75 21.80 4.76 3.55
C SER A 75 20.28 4.90 3.39
N GLU A 76 19.81 6.12 3.12
CA GLU A 76 18.39 6.42 2.89
C GLU A 76 17.83 5.65 1.68
N ASN A 77 18.54 5.69 0.55
CA ASN A 77 18.08 4.99 -0.65
C ASN A 77 18.17 3.47 -0.49
N ILE A 78 19.14 2.96 0.28
CA ILE A 78 19.25 1.54 0.62
C ILE A 78 18.06 1.08 1.46
N ASP A 79 17.60 1.88 2.43
CA ASP A 79 16.43 1.52 3.22
C ASP A 79 15.17 1.50 2.36
N ILE A 80 14.96 2.51 1.51
CA ILE A 80 13.85 2.53 0.55
C ILE A 80 13.93 1.33 -0.40
N PHE A 81 15.13 0.98 -0.88
CA PHE A 81 15.36 -0.20 -1.70
C PHE A 81 14.93 -1.48 -1.00
N LYS A 82 15.36 -1.68 0.26
CA LYS A 82 14.99 -2.85 1.06
C LYS A 82 13.47 -2.92 1.29
N ILE A 83 12.84 -1.80 1.62
CA ILE A 83 11.38 -1.71 1.80
C ILE A 83 10.67 -2.13 0.52
N ARG A 84 10.98 -1.49 -0.61
CA ARG A 84 10.30 -1.75 -1.89
C ARG A 84 10.55 -3.16 -2.40
N ASN A 85 11.76 -3.68 -2.22
CA ASN A 85 12.10 -5.06 -2.57
C ASN A 85 11.32 -6.06 -1.69
N PHE A 86 11.21 -5.79 -0.38
CA PHE A 86 10.40 -6.59 0.52
C PHE A 86 8.92 -6.59 0.12
N VAL A 87 8.34 -5.41 -0.15
CA VAL A 87 6.95 -5.28 -0.59
C VAL A 87 6.69 -6.08 -1.85
N ALA A 88 7.58 -5.97 -2.85
CA ALA A 88 7.46 -6.74 -4.09
C ALA A 88 7.52 -8.26 -3.83
N LYS A 89 8.38 -8.73 -2.92
CA LYS A 89 8.49 -10.15 -2.56
C LYS A 89 7.21 -10.65 -1.92
N GLU A 90 6.65 -9.87 -1.00
CA GLU A 90 5.40 -10.22 -0.33
C GLU A 90 4.22 -10.27 -1.31
N MET A 91 4.16 -9.35 -2.28
CA MET A 91 3.16 -9.41 -3.35
C MET A 91 3.29 -10.68 -4.20
N LEU A 92 4.51 -11.01 -4.65
CA LEU A 92 4.73 -12.22 -5.44
C LEU A 92 4.41 -13.50 -4.64
N LYS A 93 4.83 -13.58 -3.37
CA LYS A 93 4.48 -14.70 -2.49
C LYS A 93 2.97 -14.86 -2.33
N ARG A 94 2.23 -13.75 -2.17
CA ARG A 94 0.77 -13.79 -2.06
C ARG A 94 0.13 -14.37 -3.32
N LYS A 95 0.56 -13.92 -4.50
CA LYS A 95 0.09 -14.45 -5.79
C LYS A 95 0.39 -15.95 -5.94
N LEU A 96 1.58 -16.39 -5.53
CA LEU A 96 1.98 -17.80 -5.66
C LEU A 96 1.26 -18.72 -4.66
N ASN A 97 0.94 -18.21 -3.46
CA ASN A 97 0.31 -18.99 -2.39
C ASN A 97 -1.22 -18.87 -2.35
N ASP A 98 -1.83 -18.15 -3.30
CA ASP A 98 -3.27 -17.84 -3.32
C ASP A 98 -3.77 -17.28 -1.96
N ASN A 99 -2.92 -16.47 -1.31
CA ASN A 99 -3.21 -15.94 0.02
C ASN A 99 -4.01 -14.64 -0.11
N LYS A 100 -5.34 -14.77 -0.07
CA LYS A 100 -6.29 -13.67 -0.19
C LYS A 100 -6.33 -12.86 1.10
N LYS A 101 -6.04 -11.57 0.99
CA LYS A 101 -6.15 -10.60 2.08
C LYS A 101 -7.07 -9.47 1.66
N LEU A 102 -7.60 -8.75 2.64
CA LEU A 102 -8.44 -7.59 2.38
C LEU A 102 -7.66 -6.45 1.69
N LEU A 103 -6.52 -6.09 2.28
CA LEU A 103 -5.66 -5.01 1.84
C LEU A 103 -4.31 -5.56 1.37
N LYS A 104 -3.83 -4.98 0.29
CA LYS A 104 -2.47 -5.17 -0.20
C LYS A 104 -1.71 -3.84 -0.09
N LEU A 105 -0.39 -3.99 0.02
CA LEU A 105 0.57 -2.91 0.02
C LEU A 105 1.42 -3.12 -1.23
N GLU A 106 1.52 -2.11 -2.06
CA GLU A 106 2.17 -2.16 -3.37
C GLU A 106 3.16 -1.01 -3.51
N ASN A 107 4.19 -1.20 -4.33
CA ASN A 107 5.11 -0.14 -4.69
C ASN A 107 4.40 0.92 -5.56
N SER A 108 4.70 2.20 -5.35
CA SER A 108 4.29 3.30 -6.25
C SER A 108 5.36 3.59 -7.30
N PHE A 109 5.02 4.30 -8.35
CA PHE A 109 6.03 4.92 -9.24
C PHE A 109 6.80 6.04 -8.53
N GLU A 110 6.17 6.72 -7.58
CA GLU A 110 6.88 7.69 -6.75
C GLU A 110 7.85 6.96 -5.81
N LYS A 111 9.11 7.40 -5.77
CA LYS A 111 10.19 6.77 -5.00
C LYS A 111 9.78 6.54 -3.54
N ASP A 112 9.31 7.59 -2.89
CA ASP A 112 9.05 7.65 -1.46
C ASP A 112 7.57 7.35 -1.14
N GLU A 113 6.87 6.61 -1.99
CA GLU A 113 5.44 6.28 -1.79
C GLU A 113 5.19 4.78 -1.92
N LEU A 114 4.36 4.25 -1.02
CA LEU A 114 3.68 2.97 -1.16
C LEU A 114 2.18 3.19 -1.27
N ILE A 115 1.50 2.28 -1.96
CA ILE A 115 0.06 2.29 -2.15
C ILE A 115 -0.55 1.19 -1.29
N ILE A 116 -1.51 1.53 -0.46
CA ILE A 116 -2.41 0.58 0.20
C ILE A 116 -3.74 0.62 -0.53
N ASN A 117 -4.20 -0.52 -1.00
CA ASN A 117 -5.48 -0.65 -1.66
C ASN A 117 -6.10 -2.01 -1.35
N MET A 118 -7.36 -2.20 -1.73
CA MET A 118 -8.01 -3.49 -1.59
C MET A 118 -7.50 -4.50 -2.61
N ASP A 119 -7.52 -5.75 -2.20
CA ASP A 119 -7.36 -6.88 -3.11
C ASP A 119 -8.62 -7.05 -3.97
N MET A 120 -8.43 -7.23 -5.27
CA MET A 120 -9.54 -7.42 -6.22
C MET A 120 -10.24 -8.75 -5.99
N ASP A 121 -9.51 -9.78 -5.54
CA ASP A 121 -10.11 -11.08 -5.25
C ASP A 121 -11.06 -10.99 -4.05
N PHE A 122 -10.70 -10.18 -3.04
CA PHE A 122 -11.57 -9.90 -1.91
C PHE A 122 -12.88 -9.20 -2.34
N LEU A 123 -12.78 -8.22 -3.25
CA LEU A 123 -13.96 -7.54 -3.81
C LEU A 123 -14.95 -8.51 -4.47
N ILE A 124 -14.43 -9.48 -5.20
CA ILE A 124 -15.22 -10.47 -5.95
C ILE A 124 -15.91 -11.44 -4.98
N GLU A 125 -15.25 -11.80 -3.88
CA GLU A 125 -15.76 -12.75 -2.88
C GLU A 125 -16.81 -12.13 -1.95
N HIS A 126 -16.81 -10.80 -1.79
CA HIS A 126 -17.69 -10.09 -0.85
C HIS A 126 -18.56 -9.01 -1.52
N PRO A 127 -19.37 -9.35 -2.55
CA PRO A 127 -20.19 -8.38 -3.26
C PRO A 127 -21.23 -7.67 -2.37
N GLU A 128 -21.61 -8.27 -1.24
CA GLU A 128 -22.52 -7.69 -0.25
C GLU A 128 -22.00 -6.38 0.37
N ILE A 129 -20.68 -6.19 0.43
CA ILE A 129 -20.06 -4.97 0.95
C ILE A 129 -20.19 -3.82 -0.07
N PHE A 130 -20.19 -4.16 -1.37
CA PHE A 130 -20.08 -3.19 -2.47
C PHE A 130 -21.36 -3.00 -3.28
N THR A 131 -22.43 -3.72 -2.93
CA THR A 131 -23.73 -3.64 -3.61
C THR A 131 -24.49 -2.35 -3.32
N LEU A 132 -24.18 -1.66 -2.22
CA LEU A 132 -24.77 -0.36 -1.86
C LEU A 132 -23.66 0.69 -1.73
N LYS A 133 -23.84 1.85 -2.38
CA LYS A 133 -22.87 2.98 -2.36
C LYS A 133 -22.52 3.45 -0.94
N HIS A 134 -23.46 3.33 0.00
CA HIS A 134 -23.25 3.71 1.40
C HIS A 134 -22.39 2.69 2.17
N SER A 135 -22.51 1.41 1.83
CA SER A 135 -21.71 0.35 2.44
C SER A 135 -20.24 0.46 2.03
N GLU A 136 -19.95 0.69 0.75
CA GLU A 136 -18.60 0.95 0.25
C GLU A 136 -17.96 2.15 0.96
N LYS A 137 -18.72 3.26 1.06
CA LYS A 137 -18.26 4.48 1.70
C LYS A 137 -17.99 4.31 3.19
N PHE A 138 -18.87 3.61 3.91
CA PHE A 138 -18.66 3.31 5.32
C PHE A 138 -17.44 2.42 5.51
N PHE A 139 -17.29 1.40 4.66
CA PHE A 139 -16.17 0.50 4.69
C PHE A 139 -14.84 1.24 4.48
N ASP A 140 -14.79 2.14 3.50
CA ASP A 140 -13.62 3.00 3.26
C ASP A 140 -13.27 3.87 4.47
N LEU A 141 -14.26 4.46 5.15
CA LEU A 141 -14.03 5.25 6.37
C LEU A 141 -13.52 4.39 7.52
N TYR A 142 -14.06 3.19 7.67
CA TYR A 142 -13.62 2.25 8.70
C TYR A 142 -12.16 1.83 8.48
N VAL A 143 -11.83 1.39 7.25
CA VAL A 143 -10.46 1.04 6.86
C VAL A 143 -9.52 2.22 7.06
N PHE A 144 -9.89 3.41 6.59
CA PHE A 144 -9.06 4.60 6.71
C PHE A 144 -8.80 4.98 8.17
N ASN A 145 -9.81 4.90 9.04
CA ASN A 145 -9.67 5.17 10.47
C ASN A 145 -8.72 4.19 11.16
N GLU A 146 -8.80 2.91 10.82
CA GLU A 146 -7.88 1.92 11.40
C GLU A 146 -6.45 2.09 10.87
N LEU A 147 -6.28 2.44 9.58
CA LEU A 147 -4.98 2.79 9.02
C LEU A 147 -4.40 4.03 9.71
N LEU A 148 -5.20 5.09 9.93
CA LEU A 148 -4.77 6.29 10.66
C LEU A 148 -4.19 5.95 12.04
N LYS A 149 -4.86 5.09 12.81
CA LYS A 149 -4.39 4.65 14.13
C LYS A 149 -3.03 3.97 14.06
N ILE A 150 -2.80 3.14 13.05
CA ILE A 150 -1.51 2.45 12.87
C ILE A 150 -0.45 3.47 12.45
N THR A 151 -0.73 4.28 11.44
CA THR A 151 0.23 5.27 10.93
C THR A 151 0.61 6.32 11.97
N GLU A 152 -0.30 6.70 12.87
CA GLU A 152 0.02 7.60 13.99
C GLU A 152 1.06 6.99 14.95
N LYS A 153 1.01 5.68 15.23
CA LYS A 153 2.01 5.01 16.10
C LYS A 153 3.42 5.12 15.54
N PHE A 154 3.55 5.14 14.22
CA PHE A 154 4.82 5.16 13.49
C PHE A 154 5.17 6.55 12.93
N ASN A 155 4.40 7.59 13.28
CA ASN A 155 4.56 8.95 12.77
C ASN A 155 4.57 9.04 11.23
N LEU A 156 3.71 8.24 10.59
CA LEU A 156 3.58 8.16 9.14
C LEU A 156 2.41 9.00 8.64
N ASN A 157 2.60 9.58 7.46
CA ASN A 157 1.55 10.32 6.78
C ASN A 157 0.83 9.39 5.81
N ILE A 158 -0.49 9.31 5.96
CA ILE A 158 -1.37 8.62 5.02
C ILE A 158 -2.33 9.60 4.36
N LEU A 159 -2.35 9.56 3.03
CA LEU A 159 -3.22 10.38 2.19
C LEU A 159 -4.22 9.48 1.48
N SER A 160 -5.40 10.03 1.18
CA SER A 160 -6.42 9.31 0.41
C SER A 160 -7.23 10.28 -0.43
N SER A 161 -7.03 10.21 -1.74
CA SER A 161 -7.79 10.99 -2.73
C SER A 161 -8.94 10.19 -3.35
N ASN A 162 -8.87 8.85 -3.26
CA ASN A 162 -9.82 7.93 -3.88
C ASN A 162 -10.37 6.95 -2.84
N THR A 163 -11.53 6.36 -3.14
CA THR A 163 -12.13 5.32 -2.29
C THR A 163 -11.20 4.11 -2.22
N LEU A 164 -10.90 3.64 -1.00
CA LEU A 164 -10.16 2.39 -0.76
C LEU A 164 -8.76 2.33 -1.40
N ILE A 165 -8.19 3.51 -1.71
CA ILE A 165 -6.81 3.69 -2.14
C ILE A 165 -6.18 4.74 -1.21
N TYR A 166 -5.06 4.36 -0.61
CA TYR A 166 -4.33 5.15 0.36
C TYR A 166 -2.87 5.20 -0.04
N LYS A 167 -2.24 6.35 0.17
CA LYS A 167 -0.83 6.61 -0.15
C LYS A 167 -0.08 6.78 1.17
N LEU A 168 0.96 5.97 1.36
CA LEU A 168 1.83 5.99 2.52
C LEU A 168 3.18 6.57 2.10
N ASN A 169 3.65 7.62 2.78
CA ASN A 169 4.97 8.17 2.53
C ASN A 169 6.06 7.32 3.22
N LEU A 170 7.16 7.05 2.53
CA LEU A 170 8.34 6.32 3.01
C LEU A 170 9.35 7.29 3.59
N ASN A 171 9.20 7.60 4.87
CA ASN A 171 10.08 8.49 5.61
C ASN A 171 10.68 7.81 6.86
N PHE A 172 10.93 6.51 6.78
CA PHE A 172 11.42 5.67 7.87
C PHE A 172 12.39 4.60 7.38
N ASP A 173 13.21 4.08 8.31
CA ASP A 173 14.17 3.02 8.03
C ASP A 173 13.48 1.65 7.85
N PHE A 174 14.24 0.68 7.32
CA PHE A 174 13.73 -0.65 7.05
C PHE A 174 13.26 -1.41 8.31
N LEU A 175 13.84 -1.16 9.48
CA LEU A 175 13.44 -1.86 10.71
C LEU A 175 12.07 -1.37 11.19
N LEU A 176 11.86 -0.05 11.22
CA LEU A 176 10.56 0.52 11.55
C LEU A 176 9.48 0.08 10.55
N PHE A 177 9.87 -0.14 9.29
CA PHE A 177 8.97 -0.71 8.29
C PHE A 177 8.51 -2.12 8.64
N MET A 178 9.41 -2.97 9.12
CA MET A 178 9.03 -4.33 9.51
C MET A 178 8.03 -4.32 10.67
N ASP A 179 8.16 -3.39 11.62
CA ASP A 179 7.19 -3.23 12.71
C ASP A 179 5.83 -2.76 12.20
N PHE A 180 5.81 -1.76 11.31
CA PHE A 180 4.60 -1.30 10.64
C PHE A 180 3.92 -2.44 9.84
N TRP A 181 4.71 -3.23 9.11
CA TRP A 181 4.21 -4.34 8.31
C TRP A 181 3.48 -5.37 9.16
N ASN A 182 4.01 -5.71 10.34
CA ASN A 182 3.37 -6.65 11.26
C ASN A 182 2.02 -6.13 11.75
N GLU A 183 1.93 -4.84 12.12
CA GLU A 183 0.66 -4.20 12.50
C GLU A 183 -0.32 -4.16 11.30
N PHE A 184 0.15 -3.90 10.09
CA PHE A 184 -0.65 -3.93 8.87
C PHE A 184 -1.21 -5.33 8.55
N VAL A 185 -0.42 -6.38 8.77
CA VAL A 185 -0.88 -7.77 8.62
C VAL A 185 -1.96 -8.09 9.66
N ASN A 186 -1.76 -7.71 10.91
CA ASN A 186 -2.76 -7.92 11.97
C ASN A 186 -4.05 -7.12 11.70
N LEU A 187 -3.93 -5.92 11.12
CA LEU A 187 -5.08 -5.12 10.74
C LEU A 187 -5.97 -5.84 9.73
N ASN A 188 -5.36 -6.48 8.72
CA ASN A 188 -6.11 -7.24 7.73
C ASN A 188 -7.00 -8.30 8.38
N GLU A 189 -6.43 -9.09 9.29
CA GLU A 189 -7.18 -10.13 10.01
C GLU A 189 -8.30 -9.53 10.87
N LYS A 190 -8.02 -8.43 11.57
CA LYS A 190 -8.99 -7.73 12.39
C LYS A 190 -10.19 -7.21 11.58
N ILE A 191 -9.93 -6.55 10.45
CA ILE A 191 -11.02 -6.00 9.62
C ILE A 191 -11.86 -7.15 9.05
N LEU A 192 -11.24 -8.23 8.59
CA LEU A 192 -11.95 -9.41 8.09
C LEU A 192 -12.90 -10.01 9.14
N VAL A 193 -12.47 -10.08 10.40
CA VAL A 193 -13.33 -10.51 11.50
C VAL A 193 -14.49 -9.54 11.72
N GLU A 194 -14.23 -8.23 11.71
CA GLU A 194 -15.27 -7.23 11.98
C GLU A 194 -16.37 -7.22 10.90
N ILE A 195 -15.99 -7.21 9.62
CA ILE A 195 -16.96 -7.18 8.52
C ILE A 195 -17.80 -8.46 8.42
N SER A 196 -17.31 -9.58 8.95
CA SER A 196 -18.08 -10.83 9.01
C SER A 196 -19.24 -10.74 10.02
N GLN A 197 -19.24 -9.76 10.92
CA GLN A 197 -20.27 -9.59 11.93
C GLN A 197 -21.45 -8.79 11.39
N LYS A 198 -22.68 -9.27 11.64
CA LYS A 198 -23.91 -8.55 11.26
C LYS A 198 -24.00 -7.13 11.84
N SER A 199 -23.44 -6.93 13.04
CA SER A 199 -23.38 -5.64 13.72
C SER A 199 -22.68 -4.55 12.89
N PHE A 200 -21.72 -4.94 12.04
CA PHE A 200 -21.05 -4.02 11.13
C PHE A 200 -22.05 -3.37 10.17
N PHE A 201 -22.89 -4.18 9.52
CA PHE A 201 -23.90 -3.71 8.57
C PHE A 201 -25.10 -3.02 9.25
N GLU A 202 -25.46 -3.43 10.47
CA GLU A 202 -26.49 -2.74 11.25
C GLU A 202 -26.10 -1.29 11.59
N ASN A 203 -24.80 -1.02 11.75
CA ASN A 203 -24.32 0.34 12.00
C ASN A 203 -24.43 1.23 10.75
N ILE A 204 -24.30 0.66 9.54
CA ILE A 204 -24.50 1.40 8.29
C ILE A 204 -25.91 1.99 8.25
N ASN A 205 -26.93 1.17 8.52
CA ASN A 205 -28.35 1.60 8.53
C ASN A 205 -28.64 2.76 9.48
N LYS A 206 -27.84 2.93 10.54
CA LYS A 206 -28.00 4.04 11.51
C LYS A 206 -27.46 5.37 11.00
N ILE A 207 -26.64 5.36 9.94
CA ILE A 207 -25.95 6.54 9.43
C ILE A 207 -26.07 6.70 7.90
N VAL A 208 -26.97 5.95 7.23
CA VAL A 208 -27.15 5.97 5.77
C VAL A 208 -27.36 7.40 5.25
N ASP A 209 -28.27 8.16 5.87
CA ASP A 209 -28.62 9.52 5.44
C ASP A 209 -27.39 10.45 5.45
N LEU A 210 -26.44 10.23 6.37
CA LEU A 210 -25.19 11.00 6.47
C LEU A 210 -24.19 10.58 5.40
N LEU A 211 -24.07 9.27 5.17
CA LEU A 211 -23.25 8.71 4.11
C LEU A 211 -23.76 9.11 2.72
N GLU A 212 -25.05 9.39 2.57
CA GLU A 212 -25.63 10.01 1.38
C GLU A 212 -25.22 11.48 1.23
N THR A 213 -25.28 12.24 2.32
CA THR A 213 -25.24 13.71 2.26
C THR A 213 -23.82 14.30 2.29
N ILE A 214 -22.92 13.78 3.13
CA ILE A 214 -21.61 14.40 3.38
C ILE A 214 -20.56 13.80 2.45
N PRO A 215 -19.79 14.55 1.64
CA PRO A 215 -18.74 14.00 0.78
C PRO A 215 -17.71 13.14 1.54
N LEU A 216 -17.23 12.07 0.91
CA LEU A 216 -16.24 11.15 1.49
C LEU A 216 -14.95 11.87 1.91
N SER A 217 -14.47 12.80 1.09
CA SER A 217 -13.29 13.62 1.39
C SER A 217 -13.44 14.44 2.67
N THR A 218 -14.63 14.99 2.91
CA THR A 218 -14.96 15.73 4.13
C THR A 218 -14.91 14.81 5.35
N LEU A 219 -15.51 13.61 5.27
CA LEU A 219 -15.50 12.64 6.36
C LEU A 219 -14.07 12.16 6.68
N LYS A 220 -13.25 11.87 5.67
CA LYS A 220 -11.83 11.52 5.85
C LYS A 220 -11.03 12.65 6.50
N SER A 221 -11.29 13.90 6.14
CA SER A 221 -10.65 15.06 6.77
C SER A 221 -11.02 15.21 8.26
N LEU A 222 -12.25 14.84 8.65
CA LEU A 222 -12.66 14.82 10.06
C LEU A 222 -11.91 13.74 10.85
N LEU A 223 -11.76 12.53 10.27
CA LEU A 223 -10.98 11.45 10.88
C LEU A 223 -9.52 11.85 11.12
N GLN A 224 -8.90 12.56 10.18
CA GLN A 224 -7.54 13.09 10.34
C GLN A 224 -7.40 14.12 11.48
N LYS A 225 -8.51 14.75 11.90
CA LYS A 225 -8.55 15.64 13.07
C LYS A 225 -8.79 14.89 14.39
N LYS A 226 -8.62 13.56 14.39
CA LYS A 226 -8.76 12.66 15.55
C LYS A 226 -10.18 12.54 16.10
N VAL A 227 -11.20 12.79 15.29
CA VAL A 227 -12.55 12.32 15.61
C VAL A 227 -12.63 10.88 15.14
N ASP A 228 -12.76 9.91 16.05
CA ASP A 228 -12.84 8.51 15.62
C ASP A 228 -14.21 8.19 14.99
N VAL A 229 -14.30 7.09 14.23
CA VAL A 229 -15.55 6.70 13.55
C VAL A 229 -16.71 6.48 14.53
N LYS A 230 -16.45 5.98 15.74
CA LYS A 230 -17.52 5.76 16.73
C LYS A 230 -18.03 7.09 17.27
N SER A 231 -17.15 8.02 17.57
CA SER A 231 -17.49 9.39 17.96
C SER A 231 -18.23 10.12 16.84
N LEU A 232 -17.82 9.97 15.57
CA LEU A 232 -18.60 10.47 14.44
C LEU A 232 -20.00 9.86 14.43
N VAL A 233 -20.12 8.54 14.53
CA VAL A 233 -21.43 7.86 14.57
C VAL A 233 -22.29 8.34 15.74
N GLU A 234 -21.72 8.56 16.92
CA GLU A 234 -22.43 9.04 18.11
C GLU A 234 -22.82 10.51 17.99
N GLU A 235 -21.90 11.39 17.61
CA GLU A 235 -22.18 12.82 17.38
C GLU A 235 -23.27 12.99 16.32
N PHE A 236 -23.23 12.19 15.24
CA PHE A 236 -24.21 12.32 14.19
C PHE A 236 -25.56 11.70 14.52
N LYS A 237 -25.63 10.69 15.40
CA LYS A 237 -26.92 10.24 15.96
C LYS A 237 -27.63 11.38 16.71
N VAL A 238 -26.87 12.16 17.48
CA VAL A 238 -27.41 13.32 18.19
C VAL A 238 -27.96 14.36 17.19
N PHE A 239 -27.25 14.61 16.08
CA PHE A 239 -27.75 15.53 15.05
C PHE A 239 -29.00 15.02 14.32
N ASP A 240 -29.09 13.73 13.96
CA ASP A 240 -30.30 13.16 13.33
C ASP A 240 -31.51 13.18 14.30
N GLU A 241 -31.30 12.90 15.59
CA GLU A 241 -32.34 13.04 16.62
C GLU A 241 -32.83 14.49 16.78
N LEU A 242 -31.93 15.47 16.70
CA LEU A 242 -32.28 16.89 16.75
C LEU A 242 -33.06 17.32 15.50
N PHE A 243 -32.63 16.92 14.30
CA PHE A 243 -33.32 17.26 13.05
C PHE A 243 -34.70 16.58 12.91
N ARG A 244 -34.89 15.40 13.52
CA ARG A 244 -36.19 14.72 13.56
C ARG A 244 -37.14 15.29 14.61
N ARG A 245 -36.62 16.00 15.63
CA ARG A 245 -37.45 16.71 16.63
C ARG A 245 -38.03 18.02 16.12
N ASP A 246 -37.46 18.60 15.07
CA ASP A 246 -37.90 19.86 14.47
C ASP A 246 -38.86 19.67 13.27
N LYS A 247 -39.35 18.44 13.04
CA LYS A 247 -40.44 18.11 12.09
C LYS A 247 -41.68 17.63 12.84
#